data_AF-A0A7J3U9I6-F1
#
_entry.id   AF-A0A7J3U9I6-F1
#
_cell.length_a   1.000
_cell.length_b   1.000
_cell.length_c   1.000
_cell.angle_alpha   90.00
_cell.angle_beta   90.00
_cell.angle_gamma   90.00
#
_symmetry.space_group_name_H-M   'P 1'
#
loop_
_entity.id
_entity.type
_entity.pdbx_description
1 polymer ?
#
loop_
_entity_poly.entity_id
_entity_poly.type
_entity_poly.pdbx_seq_one_letter_code
_entity_poly.pdbx_strand_id
1 'polypeptide(L)' 'MEKMNWKKIVSILVLACGLLFYVGWSSVYNAWTDIGVYSVSIIFVVLGVLGFLISLSEEKQ' A
#
# COMPACT_ATOMS: atom_id res chain seq x y z
N MET A 1 10.39 -14.64 -20.19
CA MET A 1 10.13 -14.06 -18.86
C MET A 1 9.76 -12.61 -19.10
N GLU A 2 8.47 -12.34 -19.23
CA GLU A 2 7.89 -10.99 -19.25
C GLU A 2 8.64 -10.15 -18.20
N LYS A 3 9.12 -8.94 -18.55
CA LYS A 3 9.68 -8.02 -17.56
C LYS A 3 8.54 -7.62 -16.64
N MET A 4 8.20 -8.49 -15.69
CA MET A 4 7.17 -8.25 -14.72
C MET A 4 7.50 -6.92 -14.08
N ASN A 5 6.59 -5.98 -14.24
CA ASN A 5 6.85 -4.56 -14.06
C ASN A 5 7.20 -4.37 -12.58
N TRP A 6 8.48 -4.38 -12.24
CA TRP A 6 8.98 -4.43 -10.86
C TRP A 6 8.35 -3.33 -10.00
N LYS A 7 8.08 -2.18 -10.62
CA LYS A 7 7.32 -1.06 -10.07
C LYS A 7 5.92 -1.46 -9.59
N LYS A 8 5.17 -2.26 -10.36
CA LYS A 8 3.85 -2.80 -10.01
C LYS A 8 3.92 -3.71 -8.79
N ILE A 9 4.90 -4.61 -8.75
CA ILE A 9 5.10 -5.52 -7.62
C ILE A 9 5.38 -4.73 -6.35
N VAL A 10 6.35 -3.81 -6.41
CA VAL A 10 6.70 -2.94 -5.27
C VAL A 10 5.48 -2.14 -4.80
N SER A 11 4.70 -1.57 -5.73
CA SER A 11 3.50 -0.80 -5.38
C SER A 11 2.45 -1.64 -4.66
N ILE A 12 2.19 -2.87 -5.14
CA ILE A 12 1.27 -3.81 -4.49
C ILE A 12 1.78 -4.19 -3.11
N LEU A 13 3.09 -4.41 -2.96
CA LEU A 13 3.70 -4.82 -1.69
C LEU A 13 3.62 -3.70 -0.65
N VAL A 14 3.85 -2.46 -1.07
CA VAL A 14 3.69 -1.26 -0.23
C VAL A 14 2.23 -1.08 0.21
N LEU A 15 1.27 -1.25 -0.71
CA LEU A 15 -0.16 -1.21 -0.42
C LEU A 15 -0.57 -2.30 0.60
N ALA A 16 -0.12 -3.53 0.36
CA ALA A 16 -0.38 -4.66 1.24
C ALA A 16 0.21 -4.43 2.64
N CYS A 17 1.42 -3.88 2.72
CA CYS A 17 2.06 -3.58 4.00
C CYS A 17 1.25 -2.56 4.82
N GLY A 18 0.75 -1.49 4.18
CA GLY A 18 -0.11 -0.51 4.84
C GLY A 18 -1.42 -1.10 5.37
N LEU A 19 -2.07 -1.95 4.58
CA LEU A 19 -3.31 -2.63 4.98
C LEU A 19 -3.08 -3.65 6.10
N LEU A 20 -2.02 -4.46 6.00
CA LEU A 20 -1.67 -5.45 7.01
C LEU A 20 -1.27 -4.78 8.33
N PHE A 21 -0.54 -3.67 8.28
CA PHE A 21 -0.24 -2.87 9.45
C PHE A 21 -1.53 -2.34 10.10
N TYR A 22 -2.42 -1.72 9.33
CA TYR A 22 -3.67 -1.18 9.86
C TYR A 22 -4.52 -2.27 10.53
N VAL A 23 -4.76 -3.38 9.85
CA VAL A 23 -5.60 -4.48 10.35
C VAL A 23 -4.92 -5.19 11.51
N GLY A 24 -3.64 -5.51 11.40
CA GLY A 24 -2.89 -6.21 12.45
C GLY A 24 -2.82 -5.39 13.73
N TRP A 25 -2.44 -4.11 13.63
CA TRP A 25 -2.34 -3.22 14.79
C TRP A 25 -3.71 -2.94 15.42
N SER A 26 -4.73 -2.65 14.59
CA SER A 26 -6.09 -2.42 15.08
C SER A 26 -6.67 -3.66 15.74
N SER A 27 -6.36 -4.86 15.26
CA SER A 27 -6.83 -6.11 15.87
C SER A 27 -6.14 -6.43 17.20
N VAL A 28 -4.85 -6.12 17.36
CA VAL A 28 -4.10 -6.40 18.59
C VAL A 28 -4.44 -5.38 19.69
N TYR A 29 -4.55 -4.11 19.33
CA TYR A 29 -4.69 -3.00 20.31
C TYR A 29 -6.08 -2.36 20.33
N ASN A 30 -7.05 -2.91 19.59
CA ASN A 30 -8.39 -2.34 19.40
C ASN A 30 -8.39 -0.88 18.91
N ALA A 31 -7.39 -0.53 18.09
CA ALA A 31 -7.05 0.83 17.69
C ALA A 31 -7.69 1.28 16.36
N TRP A 32 -8.90 0.80 16.06
CA TRP A 32 -9.59 1.02 14.78
C TRP A 32 -9.92 2.49 14.45
N THR A 33 -9.93 3.36 15.47
CA THR A 33 -10.19 4.80 15.32
C THR A 33 -8.99 5.63 15.76
N ASP A 34 -7.84 5.01 16.00
CA ASP A 34 -6.64 5.69 16.48
C ASP A 34 -5.99 6.50 15.35
N ILE A 35 -5.82 7.79 15.59
CA ILE A 35 -5.28 8.73 14.60
C ILE A 35 -3.83 8.42 14.24
N GLY A 36 -3.05 7.87 15.17
CA GLY A 36 -1.66 7.48 14.94
C GLY A 36 -1.57 6.29 13.99
N VAL A 37 -2.40 5.26 14.22
CA VAL A 37 -2.49 4.09 13.34
C VAL A 37 -2.95 4.50 11.93
N TYR A 38 -3.94 5.37 11.82
CA TYR A 38 -4.36 5.92 10.52
C TYR A 38 -3.26 6.71 9.83
N SER A 39 -2.56 7.59 10.55
CA SER A 39 -1.52 8.46 9.99
C SER A 39 -0.35 7.67 9.39
N VAL A 40 0.02 6.54 10.00
CA VAL A 40 1.04 5.64 9.44
C VAL A 40 0.48 4.88 8.23
N SER A 41 -0.73 4.31 8.38
CA SER A 41 -1.34 3.47 7.35
C SER A 41 -1.61 4.23 6.04
N ILE A 42 -2.11 5.46 6.13
CA ILE A 42 -2.49 6.26 4.97
C ILE A 42 -1.29 6.58 4.07
N ILE A 43 -0.09 6.75 4.63
CA ILE A 43 1.14 7.01 3.85
C ILE A 43 1.43 5.82 2.94
N PHE A 44 1.40 4.59 3.49
CA PHE A 44 1.62 3.37 2.70
C PHE A 44 0.52 3.14 1.67
N VAL A 45 -0.74 3.37 2.04
CA VAL A 45 -1.87 3.23 1.12
C VAL A 45 -1.76 4.22 -0.04
N VAL A 46 -1.53 5.50 0.23
CA VAL A 46 -1.41 6.54 -0.80
C VAL A 46 -0.22 6.26 -1.72
N LEU A 47 0.96 5.93 -1.16
CA LEU A 47 2.14 5.62 -1.96
C LEU A 47 1.95 4.38 -2.83
N GLY A 48 1.34 3.32 -2.28
CA GLY A 48 1.09 2.10 -3.04
C GLY A 48 0.02 2.29 -4.13
N VAL A 49 -1.04 3.06 -3.87
CA VAL A 49 -2.06 3.42 -4.88
C VAL A 49 -1.44 4.26 -5.99
N LEU A 50 -0.71 5.33 -5.65
CA LEU A 50 -0.07 6.19 -6.64
C LEU A 50 0.98 5.43 -7.46
N GLY A 51 1.84 4.64 -6.81
CA GLY A 51 2.82 3.80 -7.51
C GLY A 51 2.16 2.81 -8.46
N PHE A 52 1.04 2.21 -8.06
CA PHE A 52 0.29 1.29 -8.90
C PHE A 52 -0.32 2.00 -10.12
N LEU A 53 -0.93 3.18 -9.92
CA LEU A 53 -1.50 4.00 -11.01
C LEU A 53 -0.43 4.46 -12.01
N ILE A 54 0.74 4.86 -11.52
CA ILE A 54 1.88 5.22 -12.37
C ILE A 54 2.33 4.01 -13.18
N SER A 55 2.49 2.85 -12.53
CA SER A 55 2.89 1.63 -13.23
C SER A 55 1.87 1.18 -14.28
N LEU A 56 0.58 1.40 -14.04
CA LEU A 56 -0.48 1.09 -15.01
C LEU A 56 -0.45 2.05 -16.21
N SER A 57 -0.10 3.32 -15.98
CA SER A 57 0.02 4.33 -17.03
C SER A 57 1.24 4.09 -17.93
N GLU A 58 2.35 3.62 -17.35
CA GLU A 58 3.56 3.22 -18.10
C GLU A 58 3.35 1.94 -18.93
N GLU A 59 2.45 1.04 -18.51
CA GLU A 59 2.12 -0.20 -19.26
C GLU A 59 1.26 0.09 -20.51
N LYS A 60 0.57 1.23 -20.53
CA LYS A 60 -0.37 1.63 -21.59
C LYS A 60 0.28 2.51 -22.69
N GLN A 61 1.53 2.94 -22.50
CA GLN A 61 2.34 3.70 -23.47
C GLN A 61 3.26 2.74 -24.23
#